data_AF-A0ABD3KWN7-F1
#
_entry.id   AF-A0ABD3KWN7-F1
#
_cell.length_a   1.000
_cell.length_b   1.000
_cell.length_c   1.000
_cell.angle_alpha   90.00
_cell.angle_beta   90.00
_cell.angle_gamma   90.00
#
_symmetry.space_group_name_H-M   'P 1'
#
loop_
_entity.id
_entity.type
_entity.pdbx_description
1 polymer ?
#
loop_
_entity_poly.entity_id
_entity_poly.type
_entity_poly.pdbx_seq_one_letter_code
_entity_poly.pdbx_strand_id
1 'polypeptide(L)'
;MDIEQKQVELIDHFVKQASALNGPALSSLIAEATSNPNLFAFSEILSVPNVLELEGTEYSVYLDVLRLFAHGTWSDYKGNTGQLPHLVPDQVLKLKQLTVLTLAETNKVLPYDQLMLELDVVNVRELEDFLINECMYAGIVRGKLDQLRRCFEVQFAAGRDLRPGQLGNMIKTLSDWLTTSDNLLHTIQEKIKWADTMSEIDKKHRKDVEERVEDVKKSLSIKADIDFRGHEEIYSEPGGVMDYEEDRGGRPKRRRHPV
;
A
#
# COMPACT_ATOMS: atom_id res chain seq x y z
N MET A 1 4.39 -17.19 2.15
CA MET A 1 5.23 -17.06 0.93
C MET A 1 6.35 -18.09 0.97
N ASP A 2 6.95 -18.46 -0.17
CA ASP A 2 7.96 -19.54 -0.24
C ASP A 2 9.17 -19.33 0.69
N ILE A 3 9.52 -18.07 0.98
CA ILE A 3 10.63 -17.72 1.89
C ILE A 3 10.26 -17.95 3.35
N GLU A 4 9.07 -17.55 3.76
CA GLU A 4 8.59 -17.75 5.14
C GLU A 4 8.49 -19.24 5.45
N GLN A 5 7.99 -20.07 4.52
CA GLN A 5 7.90 -21.52 4.72
C GLN A 5 9.28 -22.17 4.87
N LYS A 6 10.24 -21.80 4.02
CA LYS A 6 11.63 -22.29 4.12
C LYS A 6 12.31 -21.84 5.40
N GLN A 7 12.00 -20.63 5.88
CA GLN A 7 12.53 -20.12 7.15
C GLN A 7 12.04 -20.92 8.35
N VAL A 8 10.77 -21.33 8.38
CA VAL A 8 10.23 -22.11 9.52
C VAL A 8 11.04 -23.38 9.77
N GLU A 9 11.38 -24.13 8.72
CA GLU A 9 12.17 -25.36 8.85
C GLU A 9 13.59 -25.09 9.37
N LEU A 10 14.22 -24.01 8.90
CA LEU A 10 15.54 -23.59 9.36
C LEU A 10 15.52 -23.12 10.82
N ILE A 11 14.52 -22.32 11.19
CA ILE A 11 14.35 -21.83 12.56
C ILE A 11 14.18 -23.01 13.50
N ASP A 12 13.28 -23.96 13.20
CA ASP A 12 13.07 -25.15 14.02
C ASP A 12 14.35 -25.99 14.14
N HIS A 13 15.12 -26.15 13.07
CA HIS A 13 16.42 -26.82 13.10
C HIS A 13 17.41 -26.12 14.05
N PHE A 14 17.59 -24.80 13.92
CA PHE A 14 18.52 -24.03 14.75
C PHE A 14 18.07 -23.96 16.21
N VAL A 15 16.76 -23.83 16.49
CA VAL A 15 16.20 -23.84 17.84
C VAL A 15 16.45 -25.18 18.53
N LYS A 16 16.23 -26.30 17.83
CA LYS A 16 16.51 -27.64 18.36
C LYS A 16 18.00 -27.81 18.69
N GLN A 17 18.89 -27.39 17.81
CA GLN A 17 20.33 -27.43 18.07
C GLN A 17 20.72 -26.53 19.23
N ALA A 18 20.21 -25.30 19.29
CA ALA A 18 20.47 -24.35 20.37
C ALA A 18 20.02 -24.90 21.73
N SER A 19 18.91 -25.65 21.77
CA SER A 19 18.43 -26.29 23.01
C SER A 19 19.29 -27.47 23.49
N ALA A 20 20.06 -28.09 22.60
CA ALA A 20 20.89 -29.26 22.90
C ALA A 20 22.37 -28.92 23.17
N LEU A 21 22.83 -27.76 22.71
CA LEU A 21 24.22 -27.31 22.81
C LEU A 21 24.42 -26.33 23.97
N ASN A 22 25.66 -26.25 24.47
CA ASN A 22 26.08 -25.36 25.55
C ASN A 22 27.45 -24.72 25.26
N GLY A 23 27.67 -23.51 25.80
CA GLY A 23 28.97 -22.81 25.79
C GLY A 23 29.54 -22.59 24.38
N PRO A 24 30.77 -23.05 24.08
CA PRO A 24 31.44 -22.76 22.80
C PRO A 24 30.67 -23.28 21.59
N ALA A 25 29.95 -24.39 21.71
CA ALA A 25 29.18 -24.93 20.59
C ALA A 25 28.02 -23.99 20.15
N LEU A 26 27.47 -23.20 21.08
CA LEU A 26 26.47 -22.19 20.76
C LEU A 26 27.05 -21.01 19.98
N SER A 27 28.29 -20.60 20.27
CA SER A 27 28.94 -19.54 19.46
C SER A 27 29.11 -19.94 17.99
N SER A 28 29.48 -21.19 17.72
CA SER A 28 29.56 -21.73 16.36
C SER A 28 28.20 -21.78 15.69
N LEU A 29 27.16 -22.19 16.43
CA LEU A 29 25.78 -22.23 15.94
C LEU A 29 25.27 -20.82 15.58
N ILE A 30 25.55 -19.82 16.42
CA ILE A 30 25.17 -18.42 16.16
C ILE A 30 25.87 -17.91 14.91
N ALA A 31 27.16 -18.21 14.75
CA ALA A 31 27.91 -17.84 13.54
C ALA A 31 27.31 -18.50 12.28
N GLU A 32 26.91 -19.77 12.35
CA GLU A 32 26.25 -20.49 11.26
C GLU A 32 24.86 -19.89 10.93
N ALA A 33 24.03 -19.66 11.95
CA ALA A 33 22.70 -19.07 11.79
C ALA A 33 22.77 -17.66 11.16
N THR A 34 23.66 -16.81 11.68
CA THR A 34 23.84 -15.44 11.17
C THR A 34 24.46 -15.41 9.76
N SER A 35 25.15 -16.47 9.33
CA SER A 35 25.69 -16.58 7.96
C SER A 35 24.73 -17.25 6.96
N ASN A 36 23.68 -17.94 7.42
CA ASN A 36 22.80 -18.72 6.54
C ASN A 36 21.96 -17.82 5.58
N PRO A 37 22.11 -17.90 4.25
CA PRO A 37 21.51 -16.94 3.32
C PRO A 37 19.97 -16.91 3.32
N ASN A 38 19.31 -17.95 3.84
CA ASN A 38 17.85 -18.05 3.84
C ASN A 38 17.22 -17.67 5.20
N LEU A 39 18.01 -17.45 6.25
CA LEU A 39 17.53 -17.15 7.60
C LEU A 39 17.62 -15.65 7.90
N PHE A 40 16.46 -15.02 8.12
CA PHE A 40 16.32 -13.58 8.41
C PHE A 40 15.56 -13.28 9.71
N ALA A 41 15.04 -14.31 10.39
CA ALA A 41 14.39 -14.22 11.69
C ALA A 41 15.22 -14.97 12.73
N PHE A 42 15.45 -14.32 13.87
CA PHE A 42 16.36 -14.75 14.92
C PHE A 42 15.72 -14.70 16.32
N SER A 43 14.50 -14.15 16.46
CA SER A 43 13.81 -14.00 17.76
C SER A 43 13.64 -15.33 18.48
N GLU A 44 13.26 -16.38 17.76
CA GLU A 44 13.04 -17.70 18.31
C GLU A 44 14.35 -18.31 18.82
N ILE A 45 15.44 -18.14 18.07
CA ILE A 45 16.79 -18.60 18.47
C ILE A 45 17.26 -17.80 19.69
N LEU A 46 17.03 -16.49 19.71
CA LEU A 46 17.38 -15.61 20.82
C LEU A 46 16.58 -15.93 22.10
N SER A 47 15.35 -16.45 21.96
CA SER A 47 14.49 -16.83 23.08
C SER A 47 14.86 -18.16 23.75
N VAL A 48 15.80 -18.92 23.19
CA VAL A 48 16.23 -20.21 23.75
C VAL A 48 16.98 -19.98 25.07
N PRO A 49 16.61 -20.66 26.17
CA PRO A 49 17.24 -20.47 27.49
C PRO A 49 18.77 -20.61 27.47
N ASN A 50 19.30 -21.64 26.81
CA ASN A 50 20.76 -21.86 26.73
C ASN A 50 21.50 -20.71 26.04
N VAL A 51 20.85 -20.00 25.12
CA VAL A 51 21.42 -18.82 24.45
C VAL A 51 21.43 -17.64 25.41
N LEU A 52 20.38 -17.45 26.19
CA LEU A 52 20.32 -16.40 27.22
C LEU A 52 21.33 -16.64 28.36
N GLU A 53 21.63 -17.90 28.68
CA GLU A 53 22.66 -18.27 29.66
C GLU A 53 24.10 -17.89 29.24
N LEU A 54 24.31 -17.52 27.97
CA LEU A 54 25.60 -16.95 27.53
C LEU A 54 25.85 -15.55 28.10
N GLU A 55 24.82 -14.87 28.60
CA GLU A 55 24.95 -13.56 29.25
C GLU A 55 25.83 -13.66 30.51
N GLY A 56 26.87 -12.84 30.59
CA GLY A 56 27.85 -12.89 31.68
C GLY A 56 28.98 -13.92 31.50
N THR A 57 28.99 -14.68 30.41
CA THR A 57 30.09 -15.58 30.04
C THR A 57 31.07 -14.93 29.06
N GLU A 58 32.18 -15.62 28.78
CA GLU A 58 33.14 -15.25 27.73
C GLU A 58 32.52 -15.20 26.31
N TYR A 59 31.36 -15.82 26.10
CA TYR A 59 30.64 -15.85 24.82
C TYR A 59 29.51 -14.81 24.74
N SER A 60 29.38 -13.92 25.72
CA SER A 60 28.37 -12.83 25.74
C SER A 60 28.40 -11.98 24.46
N VAL A 61 29.57 -11.80 23.86
CA VAL A 61 29.77 -11.09 22.59
C VAL A 61 28.94 -11.71 21.44
N TYR A 62 28.76 -13.03 21.41
CA TYR A 62 27.94 -13.69 20.38
C TYR A 62 26.44 -13.50 20.60
N LEU A 63 26.00 -13.36 21.85
CA LEU A 63 24.63 -12.98 22.18
C LEU A 63 24.33 -11.56 21.67
N ASP A 64 25.28 -10.63 21.82
CA ASP A 64 25.14 -9.27 21.33
C ASP A 64 25.12 -9.21 19.79
N VAL A 65 25.88 -10.08 19.11
CA VAL A 65 25.75 -10.27 17.66
C VAL A 65 24.36 -10.75 17.29
N LEU A 66 23.81 -11.76 17.99
CA LEU A 66 22.46 -12.25 17.70
C LEU A 66 21.39 -11.16 17.93
N ARG A 67 21.52 -10.37 19.00
CA ARG A 67 20.66 -9.21 19.29
C ARG A 67 20.76 -8.14 18.20
N LEU A 68 21.96 -7.88 17.69
CA LEU A 68 22.20 -6.97 16.56
C LEU A 68 21.50 -7.45 15.29
N PHE A 69 21.54 -8.74 14.98
CA PHE A 69 20.85 -9.29 13.81
C PHE A 69 19.32 -9.28 13.98
N ALA A 70 18.83 -9.59 15.17
CA ALA A 70 17.39 -9.54 15.45
C ALA A 70 16.84 -8.11 15.38
N HIS A 71 17.54 -7.11 15.94
CA HIS A 71 16.93 -5.80 16.17
C HIS A 71 17.73 -4.61 15.64
N GLY A 72 19.05 -4.73 15.46
CA GLY A 72 19.92 -3.62 15.07
C GLY A 72 20.12 -3.46 13.56
N THR A 73 21.06 -2.62 13.17
CA THR A 73 21.35 -2.23 11.77
C THR A 73 22.84 -2.23 11.49
N TRP A 74 23.22 -2.08 10.23
CA TRP A 74 24.63 -1.91 9.83
C TRP A 74 25.30 -0.71 10.52
N SER A 75 24.57 0.39 10.66
CA SER A 75 25.02 1.58 11.39
C SER A 75 25.29 1.29 12.88
N ASP A 76 24.44 0.47 13.52
CA ASP A 76 24.64 0.06 14.92
C ASP A 76 25.91 -0.80 15.09
N TYR A 77 26.18 -1.69 14.13
CA TYR A 77 27.42 -2.46 14.11
C TYR A 77 28.65 -1.55 13.99
N LYS A 78 28.62 -0.57 13.08
CA LYS A 78 29.70 0.41 12.91
C LYS A 78 29.95 1.24 14.17
N GLY A 79 28.89 1.59 14.91
CA GLY A 79 29.01 2.31 16.18
C GLY A 79 29.67 1.47 17.28
N ASN A 80 29.55 0.14 17.21
CA ASN A 80 29.95 -0.80 18.25
C ASN A 80 31.12 -1.72 17.85
N THR A 81 31.89 -1.40 16.81
CA THR A 81 32.99 -2.24 16.31
C THR A 81 34.09 -2.53 17.33
N GLY A 82 34.16 -1.76 18.43
CA GLY A 82 35.10 -2.01 19.51
C GLY A 82 34.67 -3.08 20.52
N GLN A 83 33.39 -3.47 20.52
CA GLN A 83 32.81 -4.43 21.47
C GLN A 83 32.34 -5.72 20.80
N LEU A 84 31.98 -5.64 19.51
CA LEU A 84 31.52 -6.78 18.71
C LEU A 84 32.68 -7.46 17.96
N PRO A 85 32.56 -8.76 17.65
CA PRO A 85 33.58 -9.48 16.92
C PRO A 85 33.51 -9.09 15.44
N HIS A 86 34.61 -9.31 14.71
CA HIS A 86 34.64 -9.08 13.28
C HIS A 86 33.68 -10.02 12.56
N LEU A 87 32.71 -9.44 11.83
CA LEU A 87 31.74 -10.20 11.04
C LEU A 87 32.39 -10.74 9.76
N VAL A 88 32.00 -11.98 9.42
CA VAL A 88 32.34 -12.65 8.15
C VAL A 88 31.60 -11.97 6.99
N PRO A 89 32.10 -12.00 5.74
CA PRO A 89 31.42 -11.34 4.61
C PRO A 89 29.93 -11.69 4.46
N ASP A 90 29.55 -12.95 4.70
CA ASP A 90 28.15 -13.40 4.63
C ASP A 90 27.27 -12.75 5.71
N GLN A 91 27.82 -12.57 6.91
CA GLN A 91 27.15 -11.88 8.02
C GLN A 91 27.00 -10.37 7.71
N VAL A 92 28.03 -9.75 7.14
CA VAL A 92 27.99 -8.34 6.71
C VAL A 92 26.89 -8.13 5.67
N LEU A 93 26.84 -8.99 4.65
CA LEU A 93 25.83 -8.96 3.60
C LEU A 93 24.43 -9.07 4.18
N LYS A 94 24.22 -10.01 5.11
CA LYS A 94 22.94 -10.19 5.77
C LYS A 94 22.54 -9.01 6.64
N LEU A 95 23.47 -8.44 7.40
CA LEU A 95 23.16 -7.27 8.23
C LEU A 95 22.76 -6.06 7.37
N LYS A 96 23.40 -5.90 6.21
CA LYS A 96 22.97 -4.89 5.20
C LYS A 96 21.57 -5.19 4.67
N GLN A 97 21.24 -6.44 4.34
CA GLN A 97 19.89 -6.84 3.91
C GLN A 97 18.83 -6.52 4.98
N LEU A 98 19.10 -6.85 6.25
CA LEU A 98 18.21 -6.57 7.38
C LEU A 98 18.04 -5.06 7.63
N THR A 99 19.07 -4.27 7.34
CA THR A 99 19.01 -2.81 7.39
C THR A 99 18.05 -2.27 6.34
N VAL A 100 18.07 -2.80 5.11
CA VAL A 100 17.09 -2.44 4.06
C VAL A 100 15.66 -2.77 4.50
N LEU A 101 15.43 -3.94 5.12
CA LEU A 101 14.12 -4.32 5.64
C LEU A 101 13.62 -3.33 6.71
N THR A 102 14.51 -2.92 7.61
CA THR A 102 14.18 -1.94 8.67
C THR A 102 13.82 -0.58 8.08
N LEU A 103 14.53 -0.12 7.05
CA LEU A 103 14.21 1.12 6.34
C LEU A 103 12.86 1.01 5.60
N ALA A 104 12.62 -0.12 4.95
CA ALA A 104 11.40 -0.42 4.21
C ALA A 104 10.15 -0.55 5.11
N GLU A 105 10.34 -0.89 6.39
CA GLU A 105 9.27 -0.89 7.40
C GLU A 105 8.75 0.53 7.65
N THR A 106 9.66 1.51 7.70
CA THR A 106 9.33 2.91 8.03
C THR A 106 8.83 3.68 6.81
N ASN A 107 9.49 3.52 5.66
CA ASN A 107 9.25 4.33 4.46
C ASN A 107 9.03 3.46 3.23
N LYS A 108 7.96 3.75 2.47
CA LYS A 108 7.68 3.08 1.18
C LYS A 108 8.56 3.58 0.04
N VAL A 109 9.12 4.78 0.13
CA VAL A 109 10.03 5.34 -0.85
C VAL A 109 11.35 5.61 -0.15
N LEU A 110 12.39 4.88 -0.55
CA LEU A 110 13.71 4.94 0.06
C LEU A 110 14.66 5.74 -0.85
N PRO A 111 15.12 6.93 -0.44
CA PRO A 111 16.11 7.68 -1.21
C PRO A 111 17.44 6.93 -1.30
N TYR A 112 18.10 6.98 -2.45
CA TYR A 112 19.40 6.34 -2.65
C TYR A 112 20.45 6.90 -1.70
N ASP A 113 20.43 8.21 -1.45
CA ASP A 113 21.44 8.83 -0.58
C ASP A 113 21.35 8.31 0.87
N GLN A 114 20.12 8.04 1.35
CA GLN A 114 19.93 7.40 2.67
C GLN A 114 20.39 5.94 2.65
N LEU A 115 20.04 5.18 1.61
CA LEU A 115 20.47 3.78 1.48
C LEU A 115 21.99 3.65 1.38
N MET A 116 22.64 4.54 0.62
CA MET A 116 24.10 4.57 0.47
C MET A 116 24.79 4.87 1.82
N LEU A 117 24.24 5.78 2.61
CA LEU A 117 24.76 6.10 3.94
C LEU A 117 24.59 4.93 4.92
N GLU A 118 23.38 4.37 5.01
CA GLU A 118 23.06 3.30 5.96
C GLU A 118 23.70 1.95 5.60
N LEU A 119 23.97 1.70 4.32
CA LEU A 119 24.61 0.45 3.86
C LEU A 119 26.12 0.60 3.63
N ASP A 120 26.65 1.82 3.77
CA ASP A 120 28.04 2.16 3.46
C ASP A 120 28.44 1.77 2.03
N VAL A 121 27.64 2.21 1.06
CA VAL A 121 27.84 1.93 -0.36
C VAL A 121 28.22 3.23 -1.07
N VAL A 122 29.32 3.20 -1.81
CA VAL A 122 29.93 4.42 -2.37
C VAL A 122 29.26 4.86 -3.67
N ASN A 123 28.74 3.91 -4.46
CA ASN A 123 28.24 4.20 -5.79
C ASN A 123 26.82 3.64 -6.02
N VAL A 124 26.07 4.31 -6.91
CA VAL A 124 24.67 3.95 -7.21
C VAL A 124 24.57 2.57 -7.86
N ARG A 125 25.55 2.18 -8.68
CA ARG A 125 25.53 0.89 -9.38
C ARG A 125 25.63 -0.28 -8.40
N GLU A 126 26.51 -0.19 -7.42
CA GLU A 126 26.71 -1.16 -6.35
C GLU A 126 25.47 -1.22 -5.45
N LEU A 127 24.81 -0.09 -5.20
CA LEU A 127 23.53 -0.08 -4.50
C LEU A 127 22.45 -0.82 -5.30
N GLU A 128 22.31 -0.53 -6.60
CA GLU A 128 21.33 -1.19 -7.46
C GLU A 128 21.63 -2.69 -7.60
N ASP A 129 22.90 -3.06 -7.82
CA ASP A 129 23.35 -4.46 -7.88
C ASP A 129 23.06 -5.18 -6.55
N PHE A 130 23.29 -4.53 -5.40
CA PHE A 130 22.96 -5.08 -4.08
C PHE A 130 21.45 -5.27 -3.89
N LEU A 131 20.65 -4.26 -4.24
CA LEU A 131 19.19 -4.36 -4.12
C LEU A 131 18.63 -5.45 -5.03
N ILE A 132 19.15 -5.60 -6.24
CA ILE A 132 18.68 -6.62 -7.19
C ILE A 132 19.15 -8.00 -6.73
N ASN A 133 20.47 -8.23 -6.67
CA ASN A 133 21.07 -9.55 -6.46
C ASN A 133 20.86 -10.06 -5.04
N GLU A 134 21.03 -9.20 -4.04
CA GLU A 134 21.02 -9.63 -2.64
C GLU A 134 19.65 -9.46 -2.00
N CYS A 135 18.81 -8.50 -2.43
CA CYS A 135 17.51 -8.28 -1.80
C CYS A 135 16.32 -8.84 -2.62
N MET A 136 16.24 -8.52 -3.92
CA MET A 136 15.10 -8.93 -4.75
C MET A 136 15.16 -10.40 -5.13
N TYR A 137 16.33 -10.93 -5.49
CA TYR A 137 16.49 -12.36 -5.82
C TYR A 137 16.36 -13.26 -4.59
N ALA A 138 16.82 -12.80 -3.42
CA ALA A 138 16.51 -13.45 -2.14
C ALA A 138 15.01 -13.35 -1.78
N GLY A 139 14.27 -12.47 -2.46
CA GLY A 139 12.83 -12.25 -2.33
C GLY A 139 12.41 -11.61 -1.00
N ILE A 140 13.36 -11.04 -0.26
CA ILE A 140 13.10 -10.29 0.96
C ILE A 140 12.41 -8.94 0.67
N VAL A 141 12.67 -8.34 -0.49
CA VAL A 141 12.05 -7.09 -0.90
C VAL A 141 11.58 -7.17 -2.35
N ARG A 142 10.44 -6.55 -2.65
CA ARG A 142 9.97 -6.32 -4.02
C ARG A 142 9.63 -4.85 -4.19
N GLY A 143 10.05 -4.27 -5.31
CA GLY A 143 9.87 -2.85 -5.57
C GLY A 143 10.36 -2.46 -6.95
N LYS A 144 10.34 -1.15 -7.21
CA LYS A 144 10.85 -0.55 -8.45
C LYS A 144 11.98 0.42 -8.13
N LEU A 145 13.05 0.36 -8.92
CA LEU A 145 14.16 1.30 -8.85
C LEU A 145 13.85 2.47 -9.80
N ASP A 146 13.75 3.68 -9.27
CA ASP A 146 13.62 4.90 -10.04
C ASP A 146 14.96 5.66 -10.03
N GLN A 147 15.70 5.49 -11.11
CA GLN A 147 17.02 6.10 -11.28
C GLN A 147 16.94 7.63 -11.47
N LEU A 148 15.83 8.14 -12.03
CA LEU A 148 15.65 9.58 -12.26
C LEU A 148 15.40 10.31 -10.94
N ARG A 149 14.53 9.74 -10.09
CA ARG A 149 14.23 10.28 -8.75
C ARG A 149 15.24 9.85 -7.70
N ARG A 150 16.19 8.97 -8.05
CA ARG A 150 17.18 8.38 -7.14
C ARG A 150 16.52 7.77 -5.91
N CYS A 151 15.47 6.98 -6.13
CA CYS A 151 14.74 6.34 -5.05
C CYS A 151 14.31 4.92 -5.40
N PHE A 152 14.16 4.11 -4.35
CA PHE A 152 13.63 2.78 -4.43
C PHE A 152 12.21 2.75 -3.86
N GLU A 153 11.23 2.41 -4.70
CA GLU A 153 9.83 2.30 -4.32
C GLU A 153 9.52 0.86 -3.88
N VAL A 154 9.37 0.68 -2.56
CA VAL A 154 9.08 -0.61 -1.93
C VAL A 154 7.59 -0.93 -2.07
N GLN A 155 7.29 -2.03 -2.76
CA GLN A 155 5.93 -2.58 -2.84
C GLN A 155 5.70 -3.59 -1.72
N PHE A 156 6.71 -4.41 -1.44
CA PHE A 156 6.68 -5.44 -0.43
C PHE A 156 8.05 -5.55 0.24
N ALA A 157 8.05 -5.75 1.54
CA ALA A 157 9.21 -6.10 2.33
C ALA A 157 8.80 -7.21 3.29
N ALA A 158 9.66 -8.22 3.42
CA ALA A 158 9.49 -9.28 4.39
C ALA A 158 9.56 -8.71 5.81
N GLY A 159 8.79 -9.30 6.72
CA GLY A 159 8.87 -8.95 8.13
C GLY A 159 10.22 -9.40 8.70
N ARG A 160 10.83 -8.53 9.51
CA ARG A 160 11.92 -8.92 10.40
C ARG A 160 11.36 -9.32 11.76
N ASP A 161 12.25 -9.69 12.67
CA ASP A 161 11.99 -9.90 14.10
C ASP A 161 11.30 -8.72 14.78
N LEU A 162 10.28 -9.05 15.57
CA LEU A 162 9.55 -8.09 16.38
C LEU A 162 10.37 -7.68 17.60
N ARG A 163 10.53 -6.38 17.81
CA ARG A 163 11.08 -5.85 19.05
C ARG A 163 10.05 -5.96 20.17
N PRO A 164 10.49 -6.20 21.43
CA PRO A 164 9.60 -6.15 22.58
C PRO A 164 8.81 -4.83 22.61
N GLY A 165 7.47 -4.92 22.64
CA GLY A 165 6.56 -3.77 22.65
C GLY A 165 6.01 -3.33 21.28
N GLN A 166 6.56 -3.78 20.15
CA GLN A 166 6.01 -3.43 18.83
C GLN A 166 4.62 -4.01 18.56
N LEU A 167 4.30 -5.16 19.18
CA LEU A 167 2.99 -5.80 19.02
C LEU A 167 1.82 -4.87 19.42
N GLY A 168 1.99 -4.09 20.49
CA GLY A 168 0.99 -3.13 20.93
C GLY A 168 0.75 -2.03 19.90
N ASN A 169 1.82 -1.54 19.27
CA ASN A 169 1.72 -0.57 18.18
C ASN A 169 0.99 -1.17 16.98
N MET A 170 1.31 -2.40 16.57
CA MET A 170 0.63 -3.08 15.46
C MET A 170 -0.88 -3.24 15.69
N ILE A 171 -1.27 -3.67 16.90
CA ILE A 171 -2.68 -3.79 17.28
C ILE A 171 -3.36 -2.43 17.15
N LYS A 172 -2.71 -1.36 17.62
CA LYS A 172 -3.24 0.00 17.53
C LYS A 172 -3.40 0.44 16.07
N THR A 173 -2.40 0.28 15.21
CA THR A 173 -2.49 0.68 13.79
C THR A 173 -3.60 -0.05 13.06
N LEU A 174 -3.78 -1.36 13.31
CA LEU A 174 -4.88 -2.13 12.75
C LEU A 174 -6.24 -1.66 13.27
N SER A 175 -6.34 -1.33 14.56
CA SER A 175 -7.58 -0.81 15.16
C SER A 175 -7.95 0.56 14.59
N ASP A 176 -6.97 1.44 14.43
CA ASP A 176 -7.14 2.77 13.81
C ASP A 176 -7.58 2.64 12.34
N TRP A 177 -7.01 1.69 11.60
CA TRP A 177 -7.39 1.43 10.21
C TRP A 177 -8.81 0.87 10.08
N LEU A 178 -9.21 -0.05 10.97
CA LEU A 178 -10.57 -0.57 11.04
C LEU A 178 -11.57 0.57 11.30
N THR A 179 -11.30 1.38 12.32
CA THR A 179 -12.15 2.53 12.69
C THR A 179 -12.27 3.52 11.54
N THR A 180 -11.16 3.80 10.85
CA THR A 180 -11.17 4.70 9.68
C THR A 180 -12.00 4.13 8.54
N SER A 181 -11.90 2.81 8.29
CA SER A 181 -12.67 2.13 7.24
C SER A 181 -14.17 2.13 7.55
N ASP A 182 -14.55 1.89 8.81
CA ASP A 182 -15.94 1.96 9.25
C ASP A 182 -16.51 3.37 9.10
N ASN A 183 -15.74 4.40 9.46
CA ASN A 183 -16.14 5.80 9.28
C ASN A 183 -16.34 6.17 7.81
N LEU A 184 -15.45 5.68 6.91
CA LEU A 184 -15.60 5.88 5.46
C LEU A 184 -16.87 5.19 4.93
N LEU A 185 -17.14 3.96 5.37
CA LEU A 185 -18.36 3.24 5.01
C LEU A 185 -19.61 3.99 5.48
N HIS A 186 -19.61 4.50 6.71
CA HIS A 186 -20.72 5.29 7.24
C HIS A 186 -20.96 6.55 6.40
N THR A 187 -19.87 7.27 6.09
CA THR A 187 -19.93 8.49 5.25
C THR A 187 -20.50 8.18 3.85
N ILE A 188 -20.06 7.08 3.23
CA ILE A 188 -20.59 6.65 1.93
C ILE A 188 -22.08 6.31 2.02
N GLN A 189 -22.50 5.58 3.06
CA GLN A 189 -23.92 5.25 3.29
C GLN A 189 -24.78 6.49 3.49
N GLU A 190 -24.31 7.49 4.23
CA GLU A 190 -25.00 8.77 4.37
C GLU A 190 -25.13 9.52 3.04
N LYS A 191 -24.05 9.54 2.25
CA LYS A 191 -24.07 10.17 0.92
C LYS A 191 -25.05 9.48 -0.05
N ILE A 192 -25.16 8.16 0.02
CA ILE A 192 -26.17 7.41 -0.75
C ILE A 192 -27.58 7.83 -0.34
N LYS A 193 -27.89 7.81 0.97
CA LYS A 193 -29.22 8.23 1.48
C LYS A 193 -29.56 9.67 1.11
N TRP A 194 -28.58 10.57 1.20
CA TRP A 194 -28.76 11.96 0.81
C TRP A 194 -29.03 12.09 -0.70
N ALA A 195 -28.29 11.36 -1.55
CA ALA A 195 -28.49 11.36 -2.99
C ALA A 195 -29.86 10.79 -3.38
N ASP A 196 -30.30 9.71 -2.74
CA ASP A 196 -31.63 9.12 -2.95
C ASP A 196 -32.74 10.10 -2.56
N THR A 197 -32.62 10.73 -1.39
CA THR A 197 -33.60 11.73 -0.92
C THR A 197 -33.65 12.93 -1.85
N MET A 198 -32.48 13.43 -2.28
CA MET A 198 -32.39 14.55 -3.22
C MET A 198 -33.01 14.16 -4.57
N SER A 199 -32.71 12.96 -5.09
CA SER A 199 -33.29 12.44 -6.33
C SER A 199 -34.82 12.35 -6.27
N GLU A 200 -35.38 11.90 -5.15
CA GLU A 200 -36.84 11.86 -4.96
C GLU A 200 -37.45 13.27 -4.86
N ILE A 201 -36.80 14.21 -4.17
CA ILE A 201 -37.23 15.61 -4.13
C ILE A 201 -37.20 16.23 -5.53
N ASP A 202 -36.12 16.02 -6.29
CA ASP A 202 -35.96 16.54 -7.64
C ASP A 202 -36.98 15.93 -8.61
N LYS A 203 -37.25 14.63 -8.52
CA LYS A 203 -38.32 13.97 -9.28
C LYS A 203 -39.69 14.57 -8.97
N LYS A 204 -39.98 14.83 -7.70
CA LYS A 204 -41.26 15.45 -7.30
C LYS A 204 -41.36 16.88 -7.83
N HIS A 205 -40.33 17.70 -7.61
CA HIS A 205 -40.28 19.07 -8.11
C HIS A 205 -40.43 19.12 -9.63
N ARG A 206 -39.78 18.21 -10.36
CA ARG A 206 -39.92 18.09 -11.80
C ARG A 206 -41.36 17.76 -12.24
N LYS A 207 -42.03 16.83 -11.56
CA LYS A 207 -43.44 16.51 -11.83
C LYS A 207 -44.34 17.72 -11.58
N ASP A 208 -44.15 18.43 -10.46
CA ASP A 208 -44.93 19.63 -10.12
C ASP A 208 -44.73 20.75 -11.16
N VAL A 209 -43.51 20.90 -11.70
CA VAL A 209 -43.21 21.84 -12.79
C VAL A 209 -43.88 21.40 -14.10
N GLU A 210 -43.81 20.12 -14.46
CA GLU A 210 -44.45 19.58 -15.66
C GLU A 210 -45.98 19.76 -15.60
N GLU A 211 -46.62 19.53 -14.46
CA GLU A 211 -48.06 19.76 -14.25
C GLU A 211 -48.43 21.24 -14.41
N ARG A 212 -47.68 22.16 -13.79
CA ARG A 212 -47.91 23.61 -13.95
C ARG A 212 -47.76 24.07 -15.39
N VAL A 213 -46.80 23.51 -16.13
CA VAL A 213 -46.61 23.82 -17.55
C VAL A 213 -47.83 23.37 -18.36
N GLU A 214 -48.37 22.18 -18.10
CA GLU A 214 -49.58 21.70 -18.76
C GLU A 214 -50.83 22.53 -18.41
N ASP A 215 -50.99 22.96 -17.17
CA ASP A 215 -52.10 23.85 -16.78
C ASP A 215 -52.00 25.24 -17.44
N VAL A 216 -50.78 25.79 -17.55
CA VAL A 216 -50.54 27.02 -18.30
C VAL A 216 -50.85 26.83 -19.78
N LYS A 217 -50.44 25.72 -20.40
CA LYS A 217 -50.79 25.41 -21.80
C LYS A 217 -52.30 25.30 -22.00
N LYS A 218 -53.02 24.58 -21.13
CA LYS A 218 -54.48 24.45 -21.20
C LYS A 218 -55.18 25.80 -21.06
N SER A 219 -54.77 26.62 -20.09
CA SER A 219 -55.37 27.95 -19.90
C SER A 219 -55.07 28.91 -21.06
N LEU A 220 -53.89 28.81 -21.69
CA LEU A 220 -53.58 29.52 -22.93
C LEU A 220 -54.41 29.03 -24.11
N SER A 221 -54.61 27.71 -24.25
CA SER A 221 -55.48 27.12 -25.28
C SER A 221 -56.92 27.60 -25.13
N ILE A 222 -57.46 27.60 -23.90
CA ILE A 222 -58.82 28.07 -23.62
C ILE A 222 -58.94 29.57 -23.92
N LYS A 223 -57.94 30.39 -23.58
CA LYS A 223 -57.93 31.81 -23.95
C LYS A 223 -57.88 32.00 -25.46
N ALA A 224 -57.06 31.23 -26.17
CA ALA A 224 -56.99 31.26 -27.62
C ALA A 224 -58.32 30.84 -28.29
N ASP A 225 -59.02 29.85 -27.72
CA ASP A 225 -60.36 29.43 -28.20
C ASP A 225 -61.45 30.49 -27.93
N ILE A 226 -61.35 31.22 -26.81
CA ILE A 226 -62.26 32.34 -26.50
C ILE A 226 -61.98 33.53 -27.44
N ASP A 227 -60.71 33.84 -27.71
CA ASP A 227 -60.33 34.90 -28.65
C ASP A 227 -60.73 34.54 -30.10
N PHE A 228 -60.70 33.25 -30.48
CA PHE A 228 -61.23 32.78 -31.78
C PHE A 228 -62.75 32.89 -31.88
N ARG A 229 -63.51 32.59 -30.80
CA ARG A 229 -64.98 32.77 -30.77
C ARG A 229 -65.42 34.23 -30.66
N GLY A 230 -64.57 35.11 -30.14
CA GLY A 230 -64.80 36.57 -30.13
C GLY A 230 -64.68 37.22 -31.50
N HIS A 231 -64.11 36.51 -32.49
CA HIS A 231 -63.91 36.96 -33.86
C HIS A 231 -64.76 36.18 -34.89
N GLU A 232 -65.86 35.56 -34.46
CA GLU A 232 -66.78 34.80 -35.32
C GLU A 232 -68.06 35.59 -35.70
N GLU A 233 -67.97 36.90 -35.86
CA GLU A 233 -68.90 37.63 -36.73
C GLU A 233 -68.10 38.41 -37.78
N ILE A 234 -68.41 38.13 -39.05
CA ILE A 234 -67.98 38.84 -40.26
C ILE A 234 -66.66 38.32 -40.90
N TYR A 235 -66.73 37.17 -41.57
CA TYR A 235 -66.57 37.02 -43.03
C TYR A 235 -66.32 35.54 -43.41
N SER A 236 -67.26 34.94 -44.13
CA SER A 236 -67.05 33.74 -44.93
C SER A 236 -66.35 34.13 -46.23
N GLU A 237 -65.23 33.48 -46.59
CA GLU A 237 -64.99 32.82 -47.90
C GLU A 237 -63.56 32.22 -48.01
N PRO A 238 -63.33 31.24 -48.92
CA PRO A 238 -62.34 30.18 -48.76
C PRO A 238 -61.04 30.44 -49.53
N GLY A 239 -59.90 30.00 -48.99
CA GLY A 239 -58.63 30.11 -49.73
C GLY A 239 -57.48 29.29 -49.16
N GLY A 240 -57.11 28.22 -49.89
CA GLY A 240 -55.73 27.78 -50.04
C GLY A 240 -55.16 26.86 -48.96
N VAL A 241 -55.19 25.55 -49.23
CA VAL A 241 -54.26 24.59 -48.62
C VAL A 241 -52.87 24.89 -49.17
N MET A 242 -51.98 25.47 -48.36
CA MET A 242 -50.54 25.49 -48.63
C MET A 242 -49.87 24.34 -47.87
N ASP A 243 -49.55 23.28 -48.61
CA ASP A 243 -48.56 22.29 -48.18
C ASP A 243 -47.18 22.95 -48.17
N TYR A 244 -46.56 23.04 -46.99
CA TYR A 244 -45.14 23.33 -46.86
C TYR A 244 -44.38 22.02 -46.67
N GLU A 245 -43.90 21.47 -47.78
CA GLU A 245 -42.73 20.58 -47.75
C GLU A 245 -41.48 21.44 -47.46
N GLU A 246 -40.86 21.26 -46.29
CA GLU A 246 -39.49 21.71 -46.04
C GLU A 246 -38.56 20.51 -45.82
N ASP A 247 -38.07 20.04 -46.96
CA ASP A 247 -36.68 19.81 -47.28
C ASP A 247 -35.76 19.09 -46.25
N ARG A 248 -35.51 17.81 -46.55
CA ARG A 248 -34.46 16.98 -45.96
C ARG A 248 -33.07 17.45 -46.44
N GLY A 249 -32.51 18.44 -45.77
CA GLY A 249 -31.10 18.82 -45.89
C GLY A 249 -30.20 18.07 -44.90
N GLY A 250 -29.69 16.90 -45.28
CA GLY A 250 -28.68 16.16 -44.51
C GLY A 250 -27.25 16.66 -44.75
N ARG A 251 -26.40 16.72 -43.70
CA ARG A 251 -24.95 16.39 -43.70
C ARG A 251 -24.32 16.51 -42.28
N PRO A 252 -23.13 15.92 -42.00
CA PRO A 252 -22.98 14.88 -40.98
C PRO A 252 -22.05 15.29 -39.82
N LYS A 253 -22.26 14.70 -38.62
CA LYS A 253 -21.25 14.78 -37.54
C LYS A 253 -20.50 13.46 -37.40
N ARG A 254 -19.22 13.54 -37.78
CA ARG A 254 -18.12 12.59 -37.56
C ARG A 254 -18.19 11.95 -36.16
N ARG A 255 -18.30 10.63 -36.12
CA ARG A 255 -17.85 9.81 -34.99
C ARG A 255 -16.33 9.69 -35.07
N ARG A 256 -15.64 9.98 -33.96
CA ARG A 256 -14.27 9.49 -33.71
C ARG A 256 -14.41 8.11 -33.06
N HIS A 257 -13.69 7.12 -33.58
CA HIS A 257 -13.56 5.80 -32.99
C HIS A 257 -12.47 5.81 -31.89
N PRO A 258 -12.58 4.94 -30.87
CA PRO A 258 -11.51 4.69 -29.91
C PRO A 258 -10.50 3.64 -30.45
N VAL A 259 -9.23 3.85 -30.11
CA VAL A 259 -8.26 2.80 -29.75
C VAL A 259 -7.66 3.24 -28.43
#